data_AF-A0A369H6I7-F1
#
_entry.id   AF-A0A369H6I7-F1
#
_cell.length_a   1.000
_cell.length_b   1.000
_cell.length_c   1.000
_cell.angle_alpha   90.00
_cell.angle_beta   90.00
_cell.angle_gamma   90.00
#
_symmetry.space_group_name_H-M   'P 1'
#
loop_
_entity.id
_entity.type
_entity.pdbx_description
1 polymer ?
#
loop_
_entity_poly.entity_id
_entity_poly.type
_entity_poly.pdbx_seq_one_letter_code
_entity_poly.pdbx_strand_id
1 'polypeptide(L)'
;MGYSKLMRSVSAMKLGRGTTKYSRVKDVDDVEPASPSSHASTSPIKMPDIWKAVLLVTLYAILTSVITSLILWIFQPPFSSGGSPLLKTPVPEFPKEIRVFRQNNTFTKPPTPENDRAWNELLPPGRGFVYVENGAQYGLEPGIATDKGEIYSVSLYHSIHCLGLVRRNYWRLIHAVLDASTEMAEFARRELDDSHTAHCFDYFRQSFECSADMSLEWPLTSASGKRLQVDGEGIPHVCASK
;
A
#
# COMPACT_ATOMS: atom_id res chain seq x y z
N MET A 1 21.85 -12.66 43.57
CA MET A 1 21.01 -11.47 43.30
C MET A 1 20.99 -11.23 41.80
N GLY A 2 19.83 -11.38 41.17
CA GLY A 2 19.65 -11.19 39.73
C GLY A 2 18.16 -10.96 39.45
N TYR A 3 17.85 -9.75 38.99
CA TYR A 3 16.49 -9.23 38.89
C TYR A 3 15.75 -9.88 37.71
N SER A 4 14.78 -10.74 38.03
CA SER A 4 13.68 -11.12 37.16
C SER A 4 12.43 -10.33 37.57
N LYS A 5 11.54 -10.08 36.59
CA LYS A 5 10.21 -9.45 36.66
C LYS A 5 10.14 -7.99 36.20
N LEU A 6 9.73 -7.82 34.94
CA LEU A 6 8.70 -6.84 34.55
C LEU A 6 8.19 -7.16 33.14
N MET A 7 7.20 -8.04 33.06
CA MET A 7 6.29 -8.16 31.93
C MET A 7 4.88 -8.03 32.52
N ARG A 8 4.28 -6.84 32.40
CA ARG A 8 2.88 -6.59 32.71
C ARG A 8 2.14 -6.20 31.43
N SER A 9 1.26 -7.11 31.02
CA SER A 9 -0.11 -6.86 30.56
C SER A 9 -0.31 -5.72 29.57
N VAL A 10 -0.28 -6.04 28.27
CA VAL A 10 -1.02 -5.27 27.26
C VAL A 10 -2.31 -6.03 26.96
N SER A 11 -3.42 -5.42 27.35
CA SER A 11 -4.76 -5.90 27.09
C SER A 11 -4.99 -5.98 25.58
N ALA A 12 -5.39 -7.14 25.07
CA ALA A 12 -5.70 -7.34 23.66
C ALA A 12 -6.97 -6.54 23.30
N MET A 13 -6.76 -5.39 22.67
CA MET A 13 -7.82 -4.61 22.04
C MET A 13 -8.32 -5.42 20.84
N LYS A 14 -9.55 -5.94 20.92
CA LYS A 14 -10.21 -6.64 19.79
C LYS A 14 -10.44 -5.63 18.66
N LEU A 15 -9.50 -5.54 17.73
CA LEU A 15 -9.71 -4.90 16.43
C LEU A 15 -10.75 -5.72 15.66
N GLY A 16 -11.84 -5.06 15.26
CA GLY A 16 -12.93 -5.65 14.49
C GLY A 16 -12.40 -6.22 13.18
N ARG A 17 -12.47 -7.54 13.04
CA ARG A 17 -12.12 -8.24 11.81
C ARG A 17 -13.26 -8.04 10.81
N GLY A 18 -13.02 -7.27 9.74
CA GLY A 18 -13.96 -7.09 8.64
C GLY A 18 -14.38 -8.44 8.05
N THR A 19 -15.63 -8.55 7.59
CA THR A 19 -16.15 -9.74 6.93
C THR A 19 -15.49 -9.89 5.56
N THR A 20 -14.58 -10.84 5.43
CA THR A 20 -13.84 -11.08 4.20
C THR A 20 -14.67 -11.94 3.24
N LYS A 21 -14.99 -11.45 2.04
CA LYS A 21 -15.65 -12.21 0.96
C LYS A 21 -14.65 -13.08 0.20
N TYR A 22 -13.81 -13.78 0.95
CA TYR A 22 -12.96 -14.84 0.43
C TYR A 22 -13.10 -16.03 1.37
N SER A 23 -13.28 -17.21 0.79
CA SER A 23 -13.13 -18.45 1.54
C SER A 23 -11.64 -18.66 1.76
N ARG A 24 -11.24 -18.94 3.00
CA ARG A 24 -9.96 -19.61 3.21
C ARG A 24 -10.02 -20.90 2.39
N VAL A 25 -8.99 -21.18 1.59
CA VAL A 25 -8.85 -22.49 0.94
C VAL A 25 -8.79 -23.52 2.08
N LYS A 26 -9.87 -24.27 2.26
CA LYS A 26 -9.93 -25.43 3.14
C LYS A 26 -9.40 -26.62 2.35
N ASP A 27 -8.71 -27.54 3.03
CA ASP A 27 -8.50 -28.86 2.46
C ASP A 27 -9.85 -29.50 2.14
N VAL A 28 -9.89 -30.27 1.05
CA VAL A 28 -11.12 -30.86 0.51
C VAL A 28 -11.77 -31.70 1.59
N ASP A 29 -12.88 -31.21 2.14
CA ASP A 29 -14.11 -31.97 2.40
C ASP A 29 -15.18 -31.01 2.97
N ASP A 30 -16.43 -31.31 2.60
CA ASP A 30 -17.71 -30.84 3.14
C ASP A 30 -18.23 -29.44 2.72
N VAL A 31 -19.10 -29.43 1.71
CA VAL A 31 -20.25 -28.51 1.65
C VAL A 31 -21.49 -29.25 1.11
N GLU A 32 -22.50 -29.41 1.98
CA GLU A 32 -23.87 -29.80 1.59
C GLU A 32 -24.73 -28.53 1.41
N PRO A 33 -25.60 -28.45 0.37
CA PRO A 33 -26.37 -27.24 0.05
C PRO A 33 -27.75 -27.18 0.73
N ALA A 34 -28.12 -25.99 1.21
CA ALA A 34 -29.46 -25.68 1.72
C ALA A 34 -30.43 -25.24 0.60
N SER A 35 -31.71 -25.63 0.74
CA SER A 35 -32.82 -25.35 -0.17
C SER A 35 -33.59 -24.06 0.18
N PRO A 36 -34.20 -23.36 -0.81
CA PRO A 36 -35.01 -22.16 -0.57
C PRO A 36 -36.52 -22.44 -0.50
N SER A 37 -37.24 -21.67 0.35
CA SER A 37 -38.69 -21.72 0.54
C SER A 37 -39.45 -20.64 -0.25
N SER A 38 -40.76 -20.86 -0.34
CA SER A 38 -41.70 -20.45 -1.39
C SER A 38 -42.31 -19.04 -1.29
N HIS A 39 -42.66 -18.51 -2.46
CA HIS A 39 -43.38 -17.24 -2.67
C HIS A 39 -44.83 -17.29 -2.17
N ALA A 40 -45.26 -16.25 -1.43
CA ALA A 40 -46.66 -16.00 -1.09
C ALA A 40 -47.26 -14.94 -2.04
N SER A 41 -48.38 -15.32 -2.66
CA SER A 41 -49.19 -14.53 -3.58
C SER A 41 -50.04 -13.49 -2.83
N THR A 42 -50.16 -12.27 -3.36
CA THR A 42 -51.06 -11.23 -2.85
C THR A 42 -52.17 -10.90 -3.86
N SER A 43 -53.40 -10.87 -3.36
CA SER A 43 -54.65 -10.62 -4.11
C SER A 43 -54.88 -9.12 -4.37
N PRO A 44 -55.58 -8.74 -5.45
CA PRO A 44 -55.70 -7.35 -5.85
C PRO A 44 -56.77 -6.61 -5.03
N ILE A 45 -56.38 -5.45 -4.49
CA ILE A 45 -57.28 -4.52 -3.79
C ILE A 45 -57.86 -3.54 -4.83
N LYS A 46 -59.20 -3.42 -4.85
CA LYS A 46 -59.93 -2.48 -5.71
C LYS A 46 -59.66 -1.04 -5.25
N MET A 47 -59.16 -0.19 -6.15
CA MET A 47 -58.81 1.20 -5.85
C MET A 47 -59.92 2.19 -6.30
N PRO A 48 -60.28 3.18 -5.47
CA PRO A 48 -61.17 4.28 -5.85
C PRO A 48 -60.39 5.43 -6.52
N ASP A 49 -61.10 6.20 -7.35
CA ASP A 49 -60.71 7.37 -8.17
C ASP A 49 -59.24 7.85 -8.05
N ILE A 50 -58.37 7.00 -8.58
CA ILE A 50 -56.92 6.97 -8.36
C ILE A 50 -56.23 8.19 -8.95
N TRP A 51 -56.80 8.78 -10.00
CA TRP A 51 -56.13 9.78 -10.82
C TRP A 51 -55.84 11.08 -10.07
N LYS A 52 -56.72 11.51 -9.17
CA LYS A 52 -56.49 12.72 -8.35
C LYS A 52 -55.41 12.49 -7.30
N ALA A 53 -55.40 11.31 -6.68
CA ALA A 53 -54.34 10.91 -5.76
C ALA A 53 -53.00 10.75 -6.50
N VAL A 54 -53.01 10.15 -7.70
CA VAL A 54 -51.83 10.04 -8.56
C VAL A 54 -51.29 11.40 -8.94
N LEU A 55 -52.14 12.36 -9.31
CA LEU A 55 -51.70 13.70 -9.72
C LEU A 55 -51.09 14.49 -8.55
N LEU A 56 -51.67 14.38 -7.35
CA LEU A 56 -51.11 15.01 -6.15
C LEU A 56 -49.79 14.35 -5.72
N VAL A 57 -49.72 13.02 -5.80
CA VAL A 57 -48.51 12.25 -5.48
C VAL A 57 -47.39 12.56 -6.48
N THR A 58 -47.68 12.68 -7.78
CA THR A 58 -46.68 13.02 -8.79
C THR A 58 -46.16 14.44 -8.62
N LEU A 59 -47.03 15.42 -8.37
CA LEU A 59 -46.61 16.81 -8.11
C LEU A 59 -45.73 16.92 -6.85
N TYR A 60 -46.11 16.22 -5.77
CA TYR A 60 -45.31 16.16 -4.55
C TYR A 60 -43.96 15.47 -4.78
N ALA A 61 -43.92 14.38 -5.57
CA ALA A 61 -42.69 13.69 -5.92
C ALA A 61 -41.74 14.57 -6.76
N ILE A 62 -42.28 15.33 -7.71
CA ILE A 62 -41.49 16.28 -8.51
C ILE A 62 -40.93 17.39 -7.62
N LEU A 63 -41.76 17.98 -6.75
CA LEU A 63 -41.34 19.05 -5.85
C LEU A 63 -40.20 18.60 -4.92
N THR A 64 -40.36 17.43 -4.29
CA THR A 64 -39.33 16.86 -3.40
C THR A 64 -38.05 16.52 -4.17
N SER A 65 -38.15 16.00 -5.40
CA SER A 65 -37.00 15.72 -6.27
C SER A 65 -36.23 17.00 -6.67
N VAL A 66 -36.95 18.08 -6.99
CA VAL A 66 -36.33 19.38 -7.31
C VAL A 66 -35.63 19.96 -6.09
N ILE A 67 -36.29 19.92 -4.92
CA ILE A 67 -35.72 20.44 -3.67
C ILE A 67 -34.47 19.65 -3.28
N THR A 68 -34.49 18.31 -3.33
CA THR A 68 -33.30 17.50 -3.02
C THR A 68 -32.17 17.74 -4.01
N SER A 69 -32.48 17.90 -5.30
CA SER A 69 -31.47 18.23 -6.32
C SER A 69 -30.81 19.59 -6.07
N LEU A 70 -31.59 20.60 -5.69
CA LEU A 70 -31.07 21.93 -5.32
C LEU A 70 -30.22 21.89 -4.05
N ILE A 71 -30.65 21.12 -3.03
CA ILE A 71 -29.89 20.92 -1.80
C ILE A 71 -28.56 20.21 -2.10
N LEU A 72 -28.54 19.16 -2.92
CA LEU A 72 -27.31 18.45 -3.31
C LEU A 72 -26.36 19.30 -4.17
N TRP A 73 -26.89 20.30 -4.88
CA TRP A 73 -26.10 21.25 -5.66
C TRP A 73 -25.51 22.38 -4.81
N ILE A 74 -26.29 22.92 -3.86
CA ILE A 74 -25.85 23.98 -2.93
C ILE A 74 -24.90 23.41 -1.88
N PHE A 75 -25.21 22.22 -1.36
CA PHE A 75 -24.40 21.47 -0.42
C PHE A 75 -23.73 20.31 -1.13
N GLN A 76 -22.95 20.60 -2.17
CA GLN A 76 -21.94 19.65 -2.61
C GLN A 76 -21.10 19.34 -1.36
N PRO A 77 -21.19 18.14 -0.75
CA PRO A 77 -20.24 17.81 0.28
C PRO A 77 -18.87 17.96 -0.37
N PRO A 78 -17.85 18.55 0.31
CA PRO A 78 -16.50 18.37 -0.17
C PRO A 78 -16.36 16.88 -0.42
N PHE A 79 -15.92 16.52 -1.63
CA PHE A 79 -15.68 15.13 -2.00
C PHE A 79 -14.49 14.66 -1.15
N SER A 80 -14.76 14.41 0.12
CA SER A 80 -13.85 13.84 1.09
C SER A 80 -14.08 12.34 1.00
N SER A 81 -13.63 11.77 -0.12
CA SER A 81 -13.55 10.33 -0.28
C SER A 81 -12.38 9.79 0.56
N GLY A 82 -12.41 9.96 1.87
CA GLY A 82 -11.33 9.57 2.75
C GLY A 82 -11.69 9.84 4.20
N GLY A 83 -11.76 8.79 5.02
CA GLY A 83 -11.78 8.97 6.48
C GLY A 83 -10.49 9.67 6.94
N SER A 84 -10.50 10.25 8.14
CA SER A 84 -9.29 10.88 8.69
C SER A 84 -8.09 9.92 8.62
N PRO A 85 -6.91 10.38 8.17
CA PRO A 85 -5.76 9.51 8.02
C PRO A 85 -5.36 8.91 9.38
N LEU A 86 -4.94 7.64 9.37
CA LEU A 86 -4.57 6.90 10.59
C LEU A 86 -3.35 7.50 11.30
N LEU A 87 -2.45 8.12 10.53
CA LEU A 87 -1.30 8.87 11.03
C LEU A 87 -1.40 10.31 10.54
N LYS A 88 -0.98 11.26 11.38
CA LYS A 88 -0.84 12.66 10.96
C LYS A 88 0.36 12.74 10.01
N THR A 89 0.14 13.22 8.79
CA THR A 89 1.18 13.24 7.76
C THR A 89 1.03 14.46 6.87
N PRO A 90 2.14 15.06 6.38
CA PRO A 90 2.10 16.09 5.33
C PRO A 90 1.84 15.48 3.95
N VAL A 91 1.90 14.16 3.82
CA VAL A 91 1.82 13.47 2.55
C VAL A 91 0.37 13.50 2.04
N PRO A 92 0.13 13.97 0.80
CA PRO A 92 -1.21 14.00 0.24
C PRO A 92 -1.76 12.60 0.02
N GLU A 93 -3.08 12.49 -0.09
CA GLU A 93 -3.71 11.26 -0.57
C GLU A 93 -3.42 11.07 -2.06
N PHE A 94 -2.94 9.88 -2.42
CA PHE A 94 -2.74 9.50 -3.80
C PHE A 94 -3.92 8.65 -4.29
N PRO A 95 -4.41 8.87 -5.52
CA PRO A 95 -5.46 8.04 -6.09
C PRO A 95 -4.96 6.60 -6.23
N LYS A 96 -5.80 5.64 -5.85
CA LYS A 96 -5.54 4.22 -6.07
C LYS A 96 -5.90 3.86 -7.50
N GLU A 97 -5.05 3.06 -8.12
CA GLU A 97 -5.30 2.55 -9.47
C GLU A 97 -5.12 1.04 -9.55
N ILE A 98 -5.82 0.42 -10.51
CA ILE A 98 -5.70 -1.00 -10.78
C ILE A 98 -4.52 -1.20 -11.73
N ARG A 99 -3.48 -1.88 -11.25
CA ARG A 99 -2.34 -2.31 -12.06
C ARG A 99 -2.32 -3.82 -12.19
N VAL A 100 -2.16 -4.31 -13.42
CA VAL A 100 -1.88 -5.72 -13.68
C VAL A 100 -0.37 -5.88 -13.78
N PHE A 101 0.21 -6.73 -12.95
CA PHE A 101 1.64 -6.99 -13.00
C PHE A 101 2.00 -7.71 -14.28
N ARG A 102 3.00 -7.17 -14.98
CA ARG A 102 3.55 -7.75 -16.20
C ARG A 102 5.05 -7.75 -16.06
N GLN A 103 5.66 -8.85 -16.45
CA GLN A 103 7.11 -8.93 -16.46
C GLN A 103 7.67 -7.86 -17.38
N ASN A 104 8.63 -7.09 -16.88
CA ASN A 104 9.39 -6.15 -17.66
C ASN A 104 10.86 -6.55 -17.72
N ASN A 105 11.30 -6.94 -18.92
CA ASN A 105 12.65 -7.46 -19.16
C ASN A 105 13.76 -6.44 -18.88
N THR A 106 13.47 -5.14 -18.85
CA THR A 106 14.43 -4.11 -18.41
C THR A 106 14.82 -4.30 -16.94
N PHE A 107 13.91 -4.83 -16.12
CA PHE A 107 14.12 -5.02 -14.68
C PHE A 107 14.51 -6.46 -14.30
N THR A 108 14.29 -7.44 -15.18
CA THR A 108 14.66 -8.85 -14.96
C THR A 108 15.97 -9.28 -15.62
N LYS A 109 16.55 -8.49 -16.53
CA LYS A 109 17.84 -8.86 -17.15
C LYS A 109 19.04 -8.62 -16.23
N PRO A 110 20.18 -9.27 -16.47
CA PRO A 110 21.45 -8.93 -15.84
C PRO A 110 21.81 -7.44 -15.99
N PRO A 111 22.67 -6.87 -15.13
CA PRO A 111 23.04 -5.46 -15.15
C PRO A 111 23.71 -5.09 -16.47
N THR A 112 23.18 -4.05 -17.10
CA THR A 112 23.77 -3.36 -18.23
C THR A 112 23.69 -1.86 -17.93
N PRO A 113 24.48 -1.00 -18.59
CA PRO A 113 24.36 0.44 -18.40
C PRO A 113 22.93 0.99 -18.62
N GLU A 114 22.17 0.35 -19.52
CA GLU A 114 20.77 0.70 -19.80
C GLU A 114 19.83 0.25 -18.66
N ASN A 115 19.91 -1.02 -18.24
CA ASN A 115 19.03 -1.53 -17.19
C ASN A 115 19.34 -0.90 -15.83
N ASP A 116 20.62 -0.66 -15.52
CA ASP A 116 21.01 0.02 -14.29
C ASP A 116 20.55 1.48 -14.27
N ARG A 117 20.53 2.14 -15.43
CA ARG A 117 19.92 3.46 -15.57
C ARG A 117 18.42 3.39 -15.27
N ALA A 118 17.69 2.45 -15.90
CA ALA A 118 16.26 2.28 -15.67
C ALA A 118 15.94 2.02 -14.18
N TRP A 119 16.74 1.20 -13.49
CA TRP A 119 16.62 0.99 -12.05
C TRP A 119 16.88 2.25 -11.22
N ASN A 120 17.84 3.09 -11.62
CA ASN A 120 18.11 4.35 -10.94
C ASN A 120 17.00 5.40 -11.17
N GLU A 121 16.38 5.39 -12.35
CA GLU A 121 15.29 6.29 -12.74
C GLU A 121 13.95 5.97 -12.02
N LEU A 122 13.82 4.80 -11.39
CA LEU A 122 12.72 4.52 -10.46
C LEU A 122 12.73 5.43 -9.24
N LEU A 123 13.90 5.97 -8.89
CA LEU A 123 14.05 6.92 -7.80
C LEU A 123 13.90 8.35 -8.37
N PRO A 124 13.03 9.19 -7.79
CA PRO A 124 12.85 10.56 -8.26
C PRO A 124 14.09 11.42 -7.95
N PRO A 125 14.14 12.67 -8.42
CA PRO A 125 15.16 13.63 -7.98
C PRO A 125 15.29 13.65 -6.44
N GLY A 126 16.53 13.74 -5.95
CA GLY A 126 16.80 13.58 -4.51
C GLY A 126 16.69 12.13 -4.00
N ARG A 127 16.55 11.15 -4.90
CA ARG A 127 16.46 9.71 -4.61
C ARG A 127 15.28 9.32 -3.70
N GLY A 128 14.24 10.14 -3.65
CA GLY A 128 13.06 9.93 -2.81
C GLY A 128 13.07 10.65 -1.47
N PHE A 129 14.07 11.50 -1.22
CA PHE A 129 14.02 12.44 -0.09
C PHE A 129 13.15 13.65 -0.41
N VAL A 130 12.38 14.09 0.59
CA VAL A 130 11.52 15.27 0.52
C VAL A 130 11.81 16.22 1.67
N TYR A 131 11.64 17.52 1.43
CA TYR A 131 11.67 18.52 2.48
C TYR A 131 10.35 18.53 3.23
N VAL A 132 10.41 18.59 4.56
CA VAL A 132 9.21 18.75 5.40
C VAL A 132 9.43 19.91 6.35
N GLU A 133 8.65 20.96 6.17
CA GLU A 133 8.64 22.08 7.10
C GLU A 133 7.97 21.68 8.41
N ASN A 134 8.66 21.95 9.52
CA ASN A 134 8.16 21.68 10.88
C ASN A 134 7.66 20.22 11.04
N GLY A 135 8.52 19.23 10.74
CA GLY A 135 8.17 17.80 10.80
C GLY A 135 7.54 17.36 12.13
N ALA A 136 7.93 17.99 13.24
CA ALA A 136 7.38 17.76 14.57
C ALA A 136 5.86 17.94 14.65
N GLN A 137 5.27 18.83 13.83
CA GLN A 137 3.81 18.99 13.80
C GLN A 137 3.09 17.73 13.33
N TYR A 138 3.75 16.87 12.56
CA TYR A 138 3.25 15.59 12.07
C TYR A 138 3.72 14.41 12.92
N GLY A 139 4.41 14.67 14.05
CA GLY A 139 4.98 13.62 14.89
C GLY A 139 6.22 12.95 14.29
N LEU A 140 6.91 13.62 13.36
CA LEU A 140 8.20 13.16 12.85
C LEU A 140 9.31 13.59 13.82
N GLU A 141 10.27 12.70 14.06
CA GLU A 141 11.54 13.08 14.69
C GLU A 141 12.36 13.99 13.75
N PRO A 142 13.41 14.65 14.24
CA PRO A 142 14.23 15.52 13.40
C PRO A 142 14.84 14.79 12.19
N GLY A 143 14.66 15.35 11.00
CA GLY A 143 15.15 14.78 9.75
C GLY A 143 16.65 14.95 9.52
N ILE A 144 17.14 14.69 8.32
CA ILE A 144 18.53 15.02 7.94
C ILE A 144 18.61 16.52 7.66
N ALA A 145 19.45 17.25 8.36
CA ALA A 145 19.61 18.70 8.16
C ALA A 145 20.38 19.01 6.86
N THR A 146 19.86 19.96 6.10
CA THR A 146 20.51 20.53 4.90
C THR A 146 20.53 22.06 5.01
N ASP A 147 21.10 22.74 4.02
CA ASP A 147 21.07 24.20 3.88
C ASP A 147 19.66 24.78 3.72
N LYS A 148 18.70 23.99 3.24
CA LYS A 148 17.33 24.42 2.92
C LYS A 148 16.28 23.94 3.92
N GLY A 149 16.65 23.10 4.88
CA GLY A 149 15.74 22.51 5.85
C GLY A 149 16.01 21.03 6.11
N GLU A 150 15.12 20.39 6.85
CA GLU A 150 15.21 18.95 7.14
C GLU A 150 14.57 18.12 6.02
N ILE A 151 15.26 17.06 5.61
CA ILE A 151 14.78 16.09 4.63
C ILE A 151 14.46 14.75 5.27
N TYR A 152 13.49 14.06 4.68
CA TYR A 152 12.96 12.77 5.11
C TYR A 152 12.88 11.84 3.92
N SER A 153 13.15 10.55 4.11
CA SER A 153 13.05 9.56 3.04
C SER A 153 11.62 9.04 2.94
N VAL A 154 11.06 8.97 1.74
CA VAL A 154 9.78 8.27 1.53
C VAL A 154 10.04 6.77 1.48
N SER A 155 9.31 5.98 2.30
CA SER A 155 9.51 4.53 2.46
C SER A 155 9.45 3.73 1.16
N LEU A 156 8.58 4.09 0.21
CA LEU A 156 8.53 3.50 -1.13
C LEU A 156 9.89 3.58 -1.83
N TYR A 157 10.47 4.78 -1.91
CA TYR A 157 11.73 4.98 -2.62
C TYR A 157 12.90 4.38 -1.84
N HIS A 158 12.85 4.36 -0.51
CA HIS A 158 13.83 3.62 0.29
C HIS A 158 13.77 2.12 0.00
N SER A 159 12.57 1.54 -0.08
CA SER A 159 12.36 0.12 -0.43
C SER A 159 12.91 -0.21 -1.81
N ILE A 160 12.64 0.64 -2.81
CA ILE A 160 13.19 0.48 -4.17
C ILE A 160 14.70 0.66 -4.19
N HIS A 161 15.25 1.60 -3.43
CA HIS A 161 16.69 1.82 -3.31
C HIS A 161 17.42 0.60 -2.75
N CYS A 162 16.90 0.04 -1.66
CA CYS A 162 17.41 -1.17 -1.03
C CYS A 162 17.28 -2.38 -1.96
N LEU A 163 16.16 -2.54 -2.65
CA LEU A 163 15.98 -3.60 -3.64
C LEU A 163 17.02 -3.52 -4.76
N GLY A 164 17.29 -2.31 -5.27
CA GLY A 164 18.33 -2.07 -6.27
C GLY A 164 19.74 -2.37 -5.76
N LEU A 165 20.04 -2.10 -4.48
CA LEU A 165 21.31 -2.48 -3.84
C LEU A 165 21.46 -3.99 -3.77
N VAL A 166 20.44 -4.71 -3.30
CA VAL A 166 20.42 -6.17 -3.22
C VAL A 166 20.62 -6.78 -4.61
N ARG A 167 19.87 -6.30 -5.61
CA ARG A 167 20.02 -6.73 -7.01
C ARG A 167 21.45 -6.58 -7.51
N ARG A 168 22.07 -5.41 -7.34
CA ARG A 168 23.46 -5.18 -7.80
C ARG A 168 24.45 -6.11 -7.12
N ASN A 169 24.30 -6.32 -5.81
CA ASN A 169 25.19 -7.22 -5.06
C ASN A 169 25.00 -8.67 -5.49
N TYR A 170 23.76 -9.12 -5.71
CA TYR A 170 23.46 -10.45 -6.24
C TYR A 170 24.20 -10.68 -7.57
N TRP A 171 24.08 -9.78 -8.54
CA TRP A 171 24.75 -9.97 -9.83
C TRP A 171 26.27 -9.91 -9.75
N ARG A 172 26.83 -9.05 -8.88
CA ARG A 172 28.28 -9.04 -8.62
C ARG A 172 28.77 -10.40 -8.11
N LEU A 173 28.00 -11.03 -7.22
CA LEU A 173 28.33 -12.35 -6.68
C LEU A 173 28.17 -13.45 -7.74
N ILE A 174 27.08 -13.42 -8.53
CA ILE A 174 26.90 -14.32 -9.68
C ILE A 174 28.11 -14.23 -10.62
N HIS A 175 28.50 -13.02 -11.03
CA HIS A 175 29.64 -12.84 -11.93
C HIS A 175 30.98 -13.27 -11.32
N ALA A 176 31.20 -13.07 -10.02
CA ALA A 176 32.45 -13.42 -9.36
C ALA A 176 32.74 -14.93 -9.33
N VAL A 177 31.73 -15.78 -9.53
CA VAL A 177 31.88 -17.24 -9.46
C VAL A 177 31.78 -17.95 -10.82
N LEU A 178 31.57 -17.21 -11.93
CA LEU A 178 31.33 -17.81 -13.26
C LEU A 178 32.51 -18.59 -13.83
N ASP A 179 33.72 -18.10 -13.56
CA ASP A 179 34.96 -18.65 -14.11
C ASP A 179 35.50 -19.85 -13.32
N ALA A 180 34.84 -20.20 -12.21
CA ALA A 180 35.19 -21.38 -11.45
C ALA A 180 34.64 -22.67 -12.11
N SER A 181 35.29 -23.81 -11.89
CA SER A 181 34.76 -25.13 -12.26
C SER A 181 34.09 -25.79 -11.06
N THR A 182 33.14 -25.09 -10.44
CA THR A 182 32.44 -25.52 -9.22
C THR A 182 30.93 -25.65 -9.48
N GLU A 183 30.23 -26.39 -8.62
CA GLU A 183 28.75 -26.43 -8.61
C GLU A 183 28.15 -25.01 -8.54
N MET A 184 28.81 -24.11 -7.80
CA MET A 184 28.38 -22.72 -7.69
C MET A 184 28.46 -21.96 -9.02
N ALA A 185 29.46 -22.28 -9.86
CA ALA A 185 29.56 -21.72 -11.20
C ALA A 185 28.47 -22.26 -12.13
N GLU A 186 28.09 -23.54 -12.00
CA GLU A 186 26.96 -24.09 -12.74
C GLU A 186 25.63 -23.44 -12.34
N PHE A 187 25.40 -23.26 -11.03
CA PHE A 187 24.26 -22.49 -10.53
C PHE A 187 24.24 -21.07 -11.10
N ALA A 188 25.38 -20.37 -11.05
CA ALA A 188 25.49 -19.01 -11.58
C ALA A 188 25.22 -18.92 -13.09
N ARG A 189 25.62 -19.92 -13.88
CA ARG A 189 25.27 -20.01 -15.31
C ARG A 189 23.78 -20.18 -15.52
N ARG A 190 23.11 -21.05 -14.75
CA ARG A 190 21.64 -21.21 -14.82
C ARG A 190 20.92 -19.92 -14.48
N GLU A 191 21.37 -19.22 -13.45
CA GLU A 191 20.81 -17.92 -13.07
C GLU A 191 21.06 -16.83 -14.13
N LEU A 192 22.05 -16.96 -15.02
CA LEU A 192 22.19 -16.03 -16.16
C LEU A 192 21.24 -16.36 -17.31
N ASP A 193 20.92 -17.64 -17.50
CA ASP A 193 20.11 -18.13 -18.62
C ASP A 193 18.59 -18.01 -18.34
N ASP A 194 18.13 -18.39 -17.14
CA ASP A 194 16.71 -18.35 -16.74
C ASP A 194 16.56 -18.04 -15.24
N SER A 195 16.79 -16.78 -14.88
CA SER A 195 16.81 -16.35 -13.48
C SER A 195 15.41 -16.25 -12.87
N HIS A 196 15.05 -17.21 -12.01
CA HIS A 196 13.91 -17.03 -11.11
C HIS A 196 14.12 -15.82 -10.19
N THR A 197 15.34 -15.66 -9.68
CA THR A 197 15.71 -14.54 -8.79
C THR A 197 15.49 -13.18 -9.47
N ALA A 198 15.81 -13.07 -10.76
CA ALA A 198 15.63 -11.81 -11.48
C ALA A 198 14.17 -11.47 -11.75
N HIS A 199 13.32 -12.47 -11.99
CA HIS A 199 11.87 -12.29 -11.97
C HIS A 199 11.38 -11.80 -10.60
N CYS A 200 11.91 -12.33 -9.49
CA CYS A 200 11.56 -11.86 -8.15
C CYS A 200 11.90 -10.39 -7.93
N PHE A 201 13.02 -9.87 -8.47
CA PHE A 201 13.34 -8.45 -8.36
C PHE A 201 12.28 -7.56 -9.03
N ASP A 202 11.80 -7.92 -10.22
CA ASP A 202 10.74 -7.16 -10.89
C ASP A 202 9.39 -7.31 -10.18
N TYR A 203 9.09 -8.49 -9.64
CA TYR A 203 7.90 -8.71 -8.84
C TYR A 203 7.90 -7.87 -7.54
N PHE A 204 9.02 -7.81 -6.81
CA PHE A 204 9.14 -6.97 -5.62
C PHE A 204 9.06 -5.49 -5.96
N ARG A 205 9.70 -5.05 -7.04
CA ARG A 205 9.59 -3.67 -7.54
C ARG A 205 8.12 -3.29 -7.76
N GLN A 206 7.38 -4.10 -8.51
CA GLN A 206 5.95 -3.88 -8.77
C GLN A 206 5.12 -3.95 -7.48
N SER A 207 5.44 -4.88 -6.58
CA SER A 207 4.75 -5.01 -5.29
C SER A 207 4.93 -3.77 -4.43
N PHE A 208 6.15 -3.24 -4.33
CA PHE A 208 6.44 -2.01 -3.58
C PHE A 208 5.78 -0.79 -4.21
N GLU A 209 5.84 -0.63 -5.53
CA GLU A 209 5.12 0.43 -6.24
C GLU A 209 3.60 0.34 -6.10
N CYS A 210 3.06 -0.87 -6.00
CA CYS A 210 1.62 -1.10 -5.84
C CYS A 210 1.14 -0.82 -4.41
N SER A 211 1.91 -1.23 -3.39
CA SER A 211 1.58 -0.90 -2.00
C SER A 211 1.93 0.54 -1.65
N ALA A 212 2.91 1.12 -2.35
CA ALA A 212 3.42 2.48 -2.25
C ALA A 212 3.40 3.00 -0.81
N ASP A 213 4.27 2.47 0.04
CA ASP A 213 4.35 2.96 1.42
C ASP A 213 4.86 4.41 1.41
N MET A 214 3.98 5.33 1.76
CA MET A 214 4.26 6.76 1.74
C MET A 214 4.66 7.32 3.11
N SER A 215 4.98 6.46 4.08
CA SER A 215 5.57 6.90 5.34
C SER A 215 6.86 7.71 5.12
N LEU A 216 7.11 8.64 6.03
CA LEU A 216 8.30 9.49 6.03
C LEU A 216 9.26 9.03 7.10
N GLU A 217 10.43 8.60 6.66
CA GLU A 217 11.48 8.03 7.50
C GLU A 217 12.53 9.09 7.83
N TRP A 218 12.84 9.20 9.12
CA TRP A 218 13.92 10.02 9.66
C TRP A 218 15.16 9.15 9.94
N PRO A 219 16.36 9.76 10.09
CA PRO A 219 17.57 8.99 10.33
C PRO A 219 17.60 8.39 11.74
N LEU A 220 18.28 7.25 11.87
CA LEU A 220 18.62 6.69 13.18
C LEU A 220 19.47 7.70 13.97
N THR A 221 19.16 7.90 15.24
CA THR A 221 19.95 8.76 16.14
C THR A 221 20.80 7.91 17.06
N SER A 222 22.12 8.10 17.02
CA SER A 222 23.06 7.40 17.90
C SER A 222 22.89 7.83 19.36
N ALA A 223 23.45 7.05 20.30
CA ALA A 223 23.50 7.42 21.72
C ALA A 223 24.19 8.77 21.99
N SER A 224 25.05 9.25 21.08
CA SER A 224 25.70 10.56 21.16
C SER A 224 24.89 11.69 20.51
N GLY A 225 23.66 11.42 20.06
CA GLY A 225 22.80 12.38 19.37
C GLY A 225 23.17 12.62 17.91
N LYS A 226 24.10 11.84 17.35
CA LYS A 226 24.49 11.97 15.94
C LYS A 226 23.45 11.27 15.05
N ARG A 227 22.97 11.97 14.02
CA ARG A 227 22.10 11.40 12.99
C ARG A 227 22.92 10.51 12.04
N LEU A 228 22.44 9.29 11.83
CA LEU A 228 23.07 8.25 11.00
C LEU A 228 22.28 8.05 9.70
N GLN A 229 22.32 6.82 9.17
CA GLN A 229 21.55 6.42 7.99
C GLN A 229 20.05 6.32 8.32
N VAL A 230 19.23 6.44 7.29
CA VAL A 230 17.82 6.05 7.36
C VAL A 230 17.76 4.54 7.16
N ASP A 231 17.16 3.81 8.10
CA ASP A 231 17.02 2.34 8.07
C ASP A 231 15.58 1.86 8.24
N GLY A 232 14.63 2.79 8.46
CA GLY A 232 13.21 2.49 8.69
C GLY A 232 12.91 1.96 10.09
N GLU A 233 13.89 1.84 10.98
CA GLU A 233 13.66 1.32 12.33
C GLU A 233 12.94 2.36 13.20
N GLY A 234 11.89 1.92 13.91
CA GLY A 234 11.10 2.80 14.79
C GLY A 234 10.19 3.79 14.07
N ILE A 235 10.05 3.69 12.74
CA ILE A 235 9.14 4.52 11.96
C ILE A 235 7.74 3.91 11.92
N PRO A 236 6.66 4.68 12.14
CA PRO A 236 5.29 4.18 12.00
C PRO A 236 4.88 4.06 10.52
N HIS A 237 4.25 2.95 10.18
CA HIS A 237 3.73 2.65 8.83
C HIS A 237 2.23 2.36 8.85
N VAL A 238 1.53 2.72 7.77
CA VAL A 238 0.10 2.40 7.60
C VAL A 238 -0.03 1.06 6.89
N CYS A 239 -0.27 0.01 7.67
CA CYS A 239 -0.34 -1.37 7.18
C CYS A 239 -1.76 -1.92 7.20
N ALA A 240 -2.05 -2.86 6.30
CA ALA A 240 -3.24 -3.70 6.42
C ALA A 240 -3.13 -4.57 7.69
N SER A 241 -4.21 -4.65 8.47
CA SER A 241 -4.29 -5.58 9.61
C SER A 241 -4.30 -7.02 9.10
N LYS A 242 -3.42 -7.86 9.66
CA LYS A 242 -3.31 -9.30 9.33
C LYS A 242 -4.01 -10.17 10.37
#